data_AF-A0A2N8HFH5-F1
#
_entry.id   AF-A0A2N8HFH5-F1
#
_cell.length_a   1.000
_cell.length_b   1.000
_cell.length_c   1.000
_cell.angle_alpha   90.00
_cell.angle_beta   90.00
_cell.angle_gamma   90.00
#
_symmetry.space_group_name_H-M   'P 1'
#
loop_
_entity.id
_entity.type
_entity.pdbx_description
1 polymer ?
#
loop_
_entity_poly.entity_id
_entity_poly.type
_entity_poly.pdbx_seq_one_letter_code
_entity_poly.pdbx_strand_id
1 'polypeptide(L)'
;MAMTYYTSEILNNMIYEVEKAFPLGTPVFPTSNISDLIENPDHPDDEGRECGEPFLNQRWIDVPAIQWYDNAEFVSFATSSALAYFLPSIIRLSYLEEIANEKRYMSDTREWMMNTLTGTDFWGEEVSWWTKTTDDIYHSYTKNQLDLVREWILFENRKHSDEPGCTHALDLVDRAAKKLI
;
A
#
# COMPACT_ATOMS: atom_id res chain seq x y z
N MET A 1 -23.21 -6.21 13.50
CA MET A 1 -21.78 -6.62 13.46
C MET A 1 -21.14 -6.19 14.77
N ALA A 2 -20.37 -7.07 15.41
CA ALA A 2 -19.53 -6.65 16.52
C ALA A 2 -18.48 -5.67 15.97
N MET A 3 -18.43 -4.45 16.49
CA MET A 3 -17.31 -3.55 16.24
C MET A 3 -16.06 -4.24 16.81
N THR A 4 -15.21 -4.76 15.94
CA THR A 4 -13.90 -5.28 16.34
C THR A 4 -13.06 -4.09 16.79
N TYR A 5 -13.03 -3.82 18.09
CA TYR A 5 -12.16 -2.80 18.66
C TYR A 5 -10.72 -3.31 18.63
N TYR A 6 -9.89 -2.69 17.80
CA TYR A 6 -8.46 -2.94 17.79
C TYR A 6 -7.84 -2.23 19.01
N THR A 7 -7.39 -3.00 20.01
CA THR A 7 -6.66 -2.43 21.14
C THR A 7 -5.26 -2.00 20.70
N SER A 8 -4.62 -1.08 21.42
CA SER A 8 -3.23 -0.70 21.15
C SER A 8 -2.28 -1.90 21.19
N GLU A 9 -2.57 -2.90 22.03
CA GLU A 9 -1.79 -4.15 22.08
C GLU A 9 -1.90 -4.96 20.78
N ILE A 10 -3.12 -5.11 20.24
CA ILE A 10 -3.33 -5.79 18.95
C ILE A 10 -2.62 -5.03 17.83
N LEU A 11 -2.78 -3.71 17.78
CA LEU A 11 -2.17 -2.87 16.74
C LEU A 11 -0.64 -2.92 16.79
N ASN A 12 -0.05 -2.88 17.98
CA ASN A 12 1.40 -3.04 18.15
C ASN A 12 1.90 -4.40 17.66
N ASN A 13 1.14 -5.48 17.89
CA ASN A 13 1.49 -6.80 17.35
C ASN A 13 1.37 -6.85 15.82
N MET A 14 0.35 -6.21 15.24
CA MET A 14 0.21 -6.11 13.78
C MET A 14 1.38 -5.35 13.15
N ILE A 15 1.78 -4.21 13.75
CA ILE A 15 2.97 -3.45 13.34
C ILE A 15 4.22 -4.34 13.39
N TYR A 16 4.42 -5.07 14.48
CA TYR A 16 5.57 -5.96 14.64
C TYR A 16 5.63 -7.04 13.56
N GLU A 17 4.51 -7.68 13.21
CA GLU A 17 4.50 -8.70 12.16
C GLU A 17 4.77 -8.10 10.76
N VAL A 18 4.33 -6.87 10.48
CA VAL A 18 4.71 -6.13 9.27
C VAL A 18 6.23 -5.89 9.24
N GLU A 19 6.79 -5.33 10.30
CA GLU A 19 8.24 -5.04 10.38
C GLU A 19 9.09 -6.31 10.25
N LYS A 20 8.58 -7.45 10.70
CA LYS A 20 9.22 -8.76 10.56
C LYS A 20 9.10 -9.37 9.17
N ALA A 21 7.97 -9.18 8.48
CA ALA A 21 7.71 -9.78 7.17
C ALA A 21 8.33 -9.01 5.99
N PHE A 22 8.69 -7.73 6.19
CA PHE A 22 9.27 -6.87 5.14
C PHE A 22 10.73 -6.47 5.49
N PRO A 23 11.71 -7.38 5.31
CA PRO A 23 13.09 -7.14 5.75
C PRO A 23 13.85 -6.13 4.88
N LEU A 24 14.60 -5.26 5.55
CA LEU A 24 15.41 -4.15 5.00
C LEU A 24 16.62 -4.58 4.15
N GLY A 25 16.97 -5.87 4.17
CA GLY A 25 18.27 -6.40 3.73
C GLY A 25 18.35 -6.94 2.30
N THR A 26 17.26 -6.90 1.53
CA THR A 26 17.23 -7.32 0.11
C THR A 26 17.10 -6.10 -0.81
N PRO A 27 17.73 -6.10 -2.01
CA PRO A 27 18.23 -4.88 -2.68
C PRO A 27 17.21 -3.94 -3.33
N VAL A 28 15.95 -3.91 -2.89
CA VAL A 28 14.85 -3.37 -3.71
C VAL A 28 14.07 -2.23 -3.05
N PHE A 29 14.76 -1.29 -2.37
CA PHE A 29 15.18 -0.07 -3.08
C PHE A 29 15.05 1.32 -2.37
N PRO A 30 16.06 1.71 -1.59
CA PRO A 30 16.50 3.11 -1.50
C PRO A 30 17.25 3.50 -2.78
N THR A 31 16.97 4.69 -3.33
CA THR A 31 17.59 5.13 -4.59
C THR A 31 17.81 6.62 -4.74
N SER A 32 18.78 6.99 -5.58
CA SER A 32 18.93 8.35 -6.11
C SER A 32 18.32 8.54 -7.51
N ASN A 33 17.77 7.49 -8.13
CA ASN A 33 17.26 7.53 -9.50
C ASN A 33 15.73 7.53 -9.53
N ILE A 34 15.14 8.66 -9.92
CA ILE A 34 13.68 8.84 -10.00
C ILE A 34 13.04 7.87 -10.99
N SER A 35 13.75 7.45 -12.03
CA SER A 35 13.24 6.53 -13.07
C SER A 35 12.84 5.16 -12.53
N ASP A 36 13.39 4.77 -11.40
CA ASP A 36 13.04 3.50 -10.77
C ASP A 36 11.82 3.64 -9.84
N LEU A 37 11.42 4.87 -9.51
CA LEU A 37 10.24 5.17 -8.70
C LEU A 37 8.98 5.37 -9.55
N ILE A 38 9.06 5.91 -10.76
CA ILE A 38 7.89 6.31 -11.56
C ILE A 38 7.72 5.51 -12.87
N GLU A 39 6.48 5.24 -13.30
CA GLU A 39 6.14 4.37 -14.44
C GLU A 39 6.58 4.91 -15.82
N ASN A 40 6.74 6.23 -15.97
CA ASN A 40 7.21 6.86 -17.21
C ASN A 40 8.58 7.55 -17.02
N PRO A 41 9.66 6.77 -16.84
CA PRO A 41 10.98 7.30 -16.50
C PRO A 41 11.65 8.09 -17.62
N ASP A 42 11.31 7.78 -18.88
CA ASP A 42 11.93 8.39 -20.06
C ASP A 42 11.28 9.75 -20.41
N HIS A 43 10.03 9.96 -19.97
CA HIS A 43 9.27 11.20 -20.13
C HIS A 43 8.46 11.49 -18.85
N PRO A 44 9.12 11.78 -17.72
CA PRO A 44 8.44 12.01 -16.47
C PRO A 44 7.55 13.26 -16.58
N ASP A 45 6.28 13.12 -16.19
CA ASP A 45 5.44 14.27 -15.92
C ASP A 45 6.03 15.05 -14.74
N ASP A 46 5.96 16.38 -14.76
CA ASP A 46 6.47 17.22 -13.68
C ASP A 46 5.78 16.86 -12.35
N GLU A 47 4.48 16.53 -12.39
CA GLU A 47 3.68 16.11 -11.25
C GLU A 47 4.15 14.76 -10.66
N GLY A 48 4.39 13.77 -11.52
CA GLY A 48 4.91 12.47 -11.10
C GLY A 48 6.32 12.57 -10.50
N ARG A 49 7.16 13.47 -11.03
CA ARG A 49 8.49 13.75 -10.47
C ARG A 49 8.39 14.44 -9.11
N GLU A 50 7.57 15.48 -8.98
CA GLU A 50 7.36 16.20 -7.73
C GLU A 50 6.84 15.26 -6.62
N CYS A 51 5.91 14.36 -6.95
CA CYS A 51 5.40 13.36 -6.01
C CYS A 51 6.44 12.28 -5.65
N GLY A 52 7.31 11.89 -6.58
CA GLY A 52 8.29 10.81 -6.39
C GLY A 52 9.61 11.23 -5.73
N GLU A 53 10.07 12.46 -5.97
CA GLU A 53 11.34 12.98 -5.43
C GLU A 53 11.49 12.81 -3.89
N PRO A 54 10.45 13.04 -3.07
CA PRO A 54 10.57 12.87 -1.63
C PRO A 54 10.80 11.42 -1.16
N PHE A 55 10.49 10.42 -2.00
CA PHE A 55 10.70 9.00 -1.71
C PHE A 55 12.11 8.52 -2.08
N LEU A 56 12.93 9.36 -2.74
CA LEU A 56 14.32 9.04 -3.05
C LEU A 56 15.11 8.77 -1.76
N ASN A 57 15.89 7.69 -1.79
CA ASN A 57 16.72 7.20 -0.68
C ASN A 57 15.95 6.95 0.62
N GLN A 58 14.63 6.81 0.55
CA GLN A 58 13.83 6.43 1.71
C GLN A 58 13.74 4.92 1.82
N ARG A 59 13.91 4.41 3.04
CA ARG A 59 13.44 3.06 3.36
C ARG A 59 11.96 3.14 3.68
N TRP A 60 11.19 2.12 3.32
CA TRP A 60 9.76 2.09 3.65
C TRP A 60 9.50 2.34 5.16
N ILE A 61 10.39 1.87 6.03
CA ILE A 61 10.26 2.04 7.50
C ILE A 61 10.47 3.49 7.96
N ASP A 62 11.19 4.30 7.18
CA ASP A 62 11.54 5.69 7.50
C ASP A 62 10.53 6.69 6.93
N VAL A 63 9.60 6.26 6.06
CA VAL A 63 8.60 7.15 5.48
C VAL A 63 7.63 7.64 6.57
N PRO A 64 7.55 8.95 6.86
CA PRO A 64 6.61 9.47 7.83
C PRO A 64 5.21 9.63 7.21
N ALA A 65 4.15 9.59 8.03
CA ALA A 65 2.76 9.78 7.57
C ALA A 65 2.54 11.09 6.78
N ILE A 66 3.23 12.17 7.18
CA ILE A 66 3.13 13.45 6.49
C ILE A 66 3.61 13.37 5.03
N GLN A 67 4.57 12.50 4.73
CA GLN A 67 5.06 12.33 3.36
C GLN A 67 3.95 11.80 2.45
N TRP A 68 3.19 10.83 2.93
CA TRP A 68 2.04 10.26 2.24
C TRP A 68 0.88 11.24 2.11
N TYR A 69 0.64 12.06 3.15
CA TYR A 69 -0.36 13.12 3.09
C TYR A 69 -0.05 14.14 1.99
N ASP A 70 1.19 14.60 1.93
CA ASP A 70 1.61 15.62 0.96
C ASP A 70 1.74 15.07 -0.46
N ASN A 71 1.91 13.75 -0.63
CA ASN A 71 2.23 13.12 -1.93
C ASN A 71 1.37 11.88 -2.19
N ALA A 72 0.08 11.94 -1.85
CA ALA A 72 -0.84 10.81 -2.02
C ALA A 72 -0.91 10.31 -3.47
N GLU A 73 -0.77 11.22 -4.43
CA GLU A 73 -0.79 10.92 -5.88
C GLU A 73 0.43 10.14 -6.36
N PHE A 74 1.49 10.02 -5.56
CA PHE A 74 2.62 9.14 -5.87
C PHE A 74 2.15 7.74 -6.28
N VAL A 75 1.10 7.22 -5.65
CA VAL A 75 0.52 5.90 -5.96
C VAL A 75 0.10 5.77 -7.42
N SER A 76 -0.36 6.86 -8.05
CA SER A 76 -0.80 6.88 -9.44
C SER A 76 0.34 6.93 -10.44
N PHE A 77 1.52 7.38 -10.02
CA PHE A 77 2.68 7.55 -10.89
C PHE A 77 3.77 6.52 -10.65
N ALA A 78 3.71 5.78 -9.54
CA ALA A 78 4.78 4.91 -9.09
C ALA A 78 4.84 3.57 -9.84
N THR A 79 6.06 3.07 -10.09
CA THR A 79 6.24 1.72 -10.65
C THR A 79 5.66 0.67 -9.71
N SER A 80 5.21 -0.47 -10.26
CA SER A 80 4.77 -1.62 -9.46
C SER A 80 5.82 -2.04 -8.42
N SER A 81 7.11 -1.91 -8.75
CA SER A 81 8.22 -2.22 -7.83
C SER A 81 8.33 -1.23 -6.68
N ALA A 82 8.20 0.07 -6.96
CA ALA A 82 8.20 1.11 -5.93
C ALA A 82 6.97 0.99 -5.02
N LEU A 83 5.79 0.72 -5.58
CA LEU A 83 4.58 0.48 -4.82
C LEU A 83 4.70 -0.74 -3.91
N ALA A 84 5.21 -1.87 -4.43
CA ALA A 84 5.49 -3.06 -3.64
C ALA A 84 6.52 -2.78 -2.52
N TYR A 85 7.53 -1.93 -2.78
CA TYR A 85 8.51 -1.58 -1.76
C TYR A 85 7.91 -0.73 -0.64
N PHE A 86 7.08 0.25 -0.98
CA PHE A 86 6.58 1.25 -0.04
C PHE A 86 5.24 0.91 0.61
N LEU A 87 4.46 -0.04 0.08
CA LEU A 87 3.19 -0.49 0.67
C LEU A 87 3.28 -0.86 2.17
N PRO A 88 4.33 -1.53 2.67
CA PRO A 88 4.47 -1.81 4.10
C PRO A 88 4.46 -0.56 4.99
N SER A 89 4.92 0.58 4.46
CA SER A 89 4.88 1.86 5.17
C SER A 89 3.44 2.34 5.37
N ILE A 90 2.61 2.27 4.33
CA ILE A 90 1.18 2.64 4.41
C ILE A 90 0.47 1.74 5.41
N ILE A 91 0.70 0.42 5.36
CA ILE A 91 0.12 -0.55 6.30
C ILE A 91 0.50 -0.19 7.74
N ARG A 92 1.81 -0.04 8.00
CA ARG A 92 2.35 0.29 9.31
C ARG A 92 1.79 1.59 9.86
N LEU A 93 1.81 2.64 9.04
CA LEU A 93 1.33 3.97 9.43
C LEU A 93 -0.19 3.96 9.67
N SER A 94 -0.95 3.11 8.98
CA SER A 94 -2.40 2.99 9.19
C SER A 94 -2.73 2.48 10.59
N TYR A 95 -1.94 1.54 11.10
CA TYR A 95 -2.05 1.06 12.48
C TYR A 95 -1.58 2.11 13.49
N LEU A 96 -0.52 2.85 13.19
CA LEU A 96 -0.03 3.93 14.06
C LEU A 96 -1.02 5.09 14.17
N GLU A 97 -1.65 5.50 13.08
CA GLU A 97 -2.72 6.52 13.08
C GLU A 97 -3.88 6.07 13.99
N GLU A 98 -4.27 4.79 13.94
CA GLU A 98 -5.32 4.25 14.80
C GLU A 98 -4.94 4.28 16.28
N ILE A 99 -3.68 3.95 16.62
CA ILE A 99 -3.17 4.05 18.00
C ILE A 99 -3.21 5.51 18.47
N ALA A 100 -2.74 6.43 17.63
CA ALA A 100 -2.64 7.85 17.97
C ALA A 100 -4.02 8.54 18.04
N ASN A 101 -5.06 7.93 17.45
CA ASN A 101 -6.38 8.53 17.27
C ASN A 101 -6.29 9.91 16.59
N GLU A 102 -5.30 10.07 15.71
CA GLU A 102 -5.08 11.28 14.94
C GLU A 102 -5.96 11.29 13.67
N LYS A 103 -6.18 12.50 13.11
CA LYS A 103 -6.89 12.63 11.83
C LYS A 103 -6.24 11.73 10.78
N ARG A 104 -7.04 11.26 9.81
CA ARG A 104 -6.62 10.42 8.69
C ARG A 104 -5.71 11.21 7.73
N TYR A 105 -4.46 11.48 8.11
CA TYR A 105 -3.48 12.12 7.23
C TYR A 105 -3.31 11.31 5.95
N MET A 106 -3.44 10.00 6.03
CA MET A 106 -3.32 9.11 4.85
C MET A 106 -4.67 8.71 4.25
N SER A 107 -5.76 9.49 4.41
CA SER A 107 -7.06 9.08 3.86
C SER A 107 -7.00 8.89 2.34
N ASP A 108 -6.52 9.90 1.63
CA ASP A 108 -6.47 9.90 0.17
C ASP A 108 -5.47 8.85 -0.32
N THR A 109 -4.29 8.75 0.31
CA THR A 109 -3.29 7.73 -0.01
C THR A 109 -3.86 6.30 0.10
N ARG A 110 -4.67 6.03 1.13
CA ARG A 110 -5.29 4.72 1.32
C ARG A 110 -6.34 4.45 0.26
N GLU A 111 -7.11 5.46 -0.14
CA GLU A 111 -8.06 5.34 -1.25
C GLU A 111 -7.34 4.99 -2.56
N TRP A 112 -6.28 5.74 -2.92
CA TRP A 112 -5.47 5.45 -4.10
C TRP A 112 -4.84 4.05 -4.06
N MET A 113 -4.34 3.65 -2.90
CA MET A 113 -3.77 2.32 -2.71
C MET A 113 -4.85 1.23 -2.85
N MET A 114 -6.04 1.44 -2.28
CA MET A 114 -7.15 0.50 -2.44
C MET A 114 -7.58 0.37 -3.90
N ASN A 115 -7.71 1.47 -4.64
CA ASN A 115 -8.03 1.48 -6.07
C ASN A 115 -6.97 0.74 -6.89
N THR A 116 -5.69 0.96 -6.55
CA THR A 116 -4.58 0.23 -7.17
C THR A 116 -4.75 -1.26 -6.93
N LEU A 117 -4.91 -1.68 -5.67
CA LEU A 117 -5.01 -3.08 -5.22
C LEU A 117 -6.28 -3.82 -5.66
N THR A 118 -7.34 -3.09 -6.04
CA THR A 118 -8.54 -3.64 -6.68
C THR A 118 -8.42 -3.65 -8.19
N GLY A 119 -7.51 -2.89 -8.79
CA GLY A 119 -7.51 -2.73 -10.24
C GLY A 119 -8.73 -1.94 -10.74
N THR A 120 -9.36 -1.11 -9.90
CA THR A 120 -10.59 -0.38 -10.24
C THR A 120 -10.50 1.11 -9.91
N ASP A 121 -11.20 1.95 -10.66
CA ASP A 121 -11.32 3.38 -10.36
C ASP A 121 -12.41 3.72 -9.35
N PHE A 122 -12.51 5.02 -9.08
CA PHE A 122 -13.50 5.61 -8.18
C PHE A 122 -14.95 5.41 -8.66
N TRP A 123 -15.17 5.04 -9.91
CA TRP A 123 -16.48 4.63 -10.45
C TRP A 123 -16.71 3.11 -10.36
N GLY A 124 -15.70 2.35 -9.92
CA GLY A 124 -15.73 0.89 -9.86
C GLY A 124 -15.49 0.23 -11.23
N GLU A 125 -14.95 0.96 -12.20
CA GLU A 125 -14.57 0.42 -13.51
C GLU A 125 -13.19 -0.21 -13.44
N GLU A 126 -13.01 -1.39 -14.07
CA GLU A 126 -11.70 -2.04 -14.16
C GLU A 126 -10.73 -1.18 -14.97
N VAL A 127 -9.55 -0.93 -14.40
CA VAL A 127 -8.49 -0.14 -14.99
C VAL A 127 -7.32 -1.08 -15.30
N SER A 128 -7.13 -1.35 -16.60
CA SER A 128 -6.20 -2.38 -17.08
C SER A 128 -4.76 -2.22 -16.58
N TRP A 129 -4.28 -0.98 -16.44
CA TRP A 129 -2.94 -0.73 -15.92
C TRP A 129 -2.84 -1.00 -14.41
N TRP A 130 -3.83 -0.59 -13.59
CA TRP A 130 -3.87 -0.99 -12.17
C TRP A 130 -4.03 -2.50 -11.98
N THR A 131 -4.79 -3.19 -12.83
CA THR A 131 -4.87 -4.66 -12.77
C THR A 131 -3.49 -5.29 -12.95
N LYS A 132 -2.71 -4.79 -13.91
CA LYS A 132 -1.33 -5.23 -14.13
C LYS A 132 -0.44 -4.88 -12.93
N THR A 133 -0.51 -3.66 -12.44
CA THR A 133 0.26 -3.20 -11.27
C THR A 133 -0.03 -4.06 -10.03
N THR A 134 -1.30 -4.36 -9.77
CA THR A 134 -1.72 -5.27 -8.69
C THR A 134 -1.16 -6.67 -8.86
N ASP A 135 -1.26 -7.24 -10.06
CA ASP A 135 -0.69 -8.55 -10.33
C ASP A 135 0.83 -8.53 -10.07
N ASP A 136 1.55 -7.52 -10.57
CA ASP A 136 2.99 -7.39 -10.37
C ASP A 136 3.35 -7.28 -8.88
N ILE A 137 2.62 -6.48 -8.09
CA ILE A 137 2.81 -6.36 -6.64
C ILE A 137 2.59 -7.72 -5.97
N TYR A 138 1.47 -8.40 -6.22
CA TYR A 138 1.14 -9.64 -5.52
C TYR A 138 2.06 -10.80 -5.89
N HIS A 139 2.52 -10.89 -7.15
CA HIS A 139 3.50 -11.92 -7.53
C HIS A 139 4.90 -11.65 -6.95
N SER A 140 5.18 -10.42 -6.51
CA SER A 140 6.44 -10.09 -5.82
C SER A 140 6.45 -10.51 -4.34
N TYR A 141 5.28 -10.79 -3.76
CA TYR A 141 5.13 -11.07 -2.33
C TYR A 141 5.11 -12.56 -2.00
N THR A 142 5.66 -12.88 -0.83
CA THR A 142 5.48 -14.19 -0.20
C THR A 142 4.05 -14.33 0.34
N LYS A 143 3.62 -15.56 0.61
CA LYS A 143 2.31 -15.83 1.22
C LYS A 143 2.12 -15.05 2.53
N ASN A 144 3.12 -15.04 3.41
CA ASN A 144 3.03 -14.31 4.68
C ASN A 144 2.84 -12.80 4.48
N GLN A 145 3.47 -12.22 3.44
CA GLN A 145 3.29 -10.81 3.11
C GLN A 145 1.90 -10.54 2.54
N LEU A 146 1.38 -11.43 1.69
CA LEU A 146 0.00 -11.34 1.19
C LEU A 146 -1.03 -11.48 2.31
N ASP A 147 -0.81 -12.36 3.28
CA ASP A 147 -1.69 -12.50 4.45
C ASP A 147 -1.75 -11.18 5.25
N LEU A 148 -0.63 -10.46 5.38
CA LEU A 148 -0.60 -9.15 6.04
C LEU A 148 -1.33 -8.06 5.23
N VAL A 149 -1.20 -8.06 3.90
CA VAL A 149 -1.97 -7.16 3.02
C VAL A 149 -3.46 -7.42 3.17
N ARG A 150 -3.86 -8.70 3.19
CA ARG A 150 -5.24 -9.12 3.39
C ARG A 150 -5.80 -8.63 4.73
N GLU A 151 -5.05 -8.79 5.82
CA GLU A 151 -5.45 -8.28 7.14
C GLU A 151 -5.53 -6.76 7.18
N TRP A 152 -4.64 -6.05 6.47
CA TRP A 152 -4.73 -4.60 6.33
C TRP A 152 -5.98 -4.15 5.55
N ILE A 153 -6.35 -4.83 4.47
CA ILE A 153 -7.61 -4.56 3.74
C ILE A 153 -8.82 -4.73 4.65
N LEU A 154 -8.88 -5.84 5.42
CA LEU A 154 -9.95 -6.08 6.39
C LEU A 154 -9.97 -5.03 7.50
N PHE A 155 -8.79 -4.62 7.96
CA PHE A 155 -8.66 -3.53 8.90
C PHE A 155 -9.27 -2.25 8.31
N GLU A 156 -8.79 -1.75 7.17
CA GLU A 156 -9.31 -0.51 6.57
C GLU A 156 -10.82 -0.55 6.32
N ASN A 157 -11.33 -1.67 5.80
CA ASN A 157 -12.74 -1.84 5.51
C ASN A 157 -13.63 -1.89 6.77
N ARG A 158 -13.10 -2.12 7.98
CA ARG A 158 -13.93 -2.19 9.21
C ARG A 158 -14.77 -0.94 9.47
N LYS A 159 -14.31 0.21 8.94
CA LYS A 159 -14.96 1.52 9.10
C LYS A 159 -15.98 1.82 8.01
N HIS A 160 -16.02 1.00 6.96
CA HIS A 160 -16.81 1.17 5.75
C HIS A 160 -17.72 -0.06 5.63
N SER A 161 -19.00 0.09 5.97
CA SER A 161 -19.94 -1.04 5.93
C SER A 161 -20.14 -1.53 4.50
N ASP A 162 -19.51 -2.66 4.15
CA ASP A 162 -19.69 -3.46 2.94
C ASP A 162 -19.55 -2.69 1.61
N GLU A 163 -18.41 -2.02 1.40
CA GLU A 163 -18.08 -1.45 0.09
C GLU A 163 -17.63 -2.57 -0.90
N PRO A 164 -18.20 -2.64 -2.13
CA PRO A 164 -17.88 -3.67 -3.12
C PRO A 164 -16.39 -3.80 -3.47
N GLY A 165 -15.64 -2.69 -3.42
CA GLY A 165 -14.21 -2.67 -3.70
C GLY A 165 -13.39 -3.57 -2.77
N CYS A 166 -13.75 -3.66 -1.49
CA CYS A 166 -13.01 -4.49 -0.55
C CYS A 166 -13.18 -6.00 -0.82
N THR A 167 -14.36 -6.44 -1.26
CA THR A 167 -14.56 -7.83 -1.66
C THR A 167 -13.66 -8.21 -2.82
N HIS A 168 -13.54 -7.32 -3.82
CA HIS A 168 -12.70 -7.55 -4.97
C HIS A 168 -11.20 -7.59 -4.64
N ALA A 169 -10.73 -6.67 -3.78
CA ALA A 169 -9.35 -6.67 -3.29
C ALA A 169 -9.01 -7.98 -2.57
N LEU A 170 -9.89 -8.46 -1.69
CA LEU A 170 -9.71 -9.73 -0.98
C LEU A 170 -9.65 -10.91 -1.95
N ASP A 171 -10.52 -10.96 -2.97
CA ASP A 171 -10.51 -12.00 -3.98
C ASP A 171 -9.21 -12.02 -4.81
N LEU A 172 -8.62 -10.86 -5.09
CA LEU A 172 -7.33 -10.76 -5.79
C LEU A 172 -6.19 -11.28 -4.91
N VAL A 173 -6.09 -10.83 -3.66
CA VAL A 173 -5.06 -11.29 -2.71
C VAL A 173 -5.18 -12.78 -2.45
N ASP A 174 -6.40 -13.30 -2.23
CA ASP A 174 -6.64 -14.72 -1.97
C ASP A 174 -6.28 -15.59 -3.19
N ARG A 175 -6.52 -15.10 -4.42
CA ARG A 175 -6.09 -15.78 -5.65
C ARG A 175 -4.57 -15.83 -5.78
N ALA A 176 -3.87 -14.74 -5.47
CA ALA A 176 -2.42 -14.70 -5.48
C ALA A 176 -1.83 -15.67 -4.44
N ALA A 177 -2.34 -15.65 -3.20
CA ALA A 177 -1.88 -16.52 -2.12
C ALA A 177 -2.07 -18.01 -2.43
N LYS A 178 -3.15 -18.39 -3.13
CA LYS A 178 -3.41 -19.78 -3.55
C LYS A 178 -2.37 -20.32 -4.54
N LYS A 179 -1.74 -19.47 -5.35
CA LYS A 179 -0.71 -19.88 -6.32
C LYS A 179 0.64 -20.23 -5.66
N LEU A 180 0.81 -19.90 -4.37
CA LEU A 180 2.04 -20.10 -3.60
C LEU A 180 2.02 -21.34 -2.70
N ILE A 181 0.94 -22.15 -2.75
CA ILE A 181 0.73 -23.39 -2.00
C ILE A 181 1.15 -24.59 -2.86
#